data_AF-A0A1Q7YKV7-F1
#
_entry.id   AF-A0A1Q7YKV7-F1
#
_cell.length_a   1.000
_cell.length_b   1.000
_cell.length_c   1.000
_cell.angle_alpha   90.00
_cell.angle_beta   90.00
_cell.angle_gamma   90.00
#
_symmetry.space_group_name_H-M   'P 1'
#
loop_
_entity.id
_entity.type
_entity.pdbx_description
1 polymer ?
#
loop_
_entity_poly.entity_id
_entity_poly.type
_entity_poly.pdbx_seq_one_letter_code
_entity_poly.pdbx_strand_id
1 'polypeptide(L)'
;MKNRASSHLLVLFLIVGFEVVGYYGLHRAALIRGYETSWVAAGRDLLFYVPIVGFVFWLTRGMKFAGNYNARNKAEARAQKTTALRMRFIQETYDEQKKQLMGLPPTPARPVNIDEEQPREADYSVSKALTSGATWIPIFSFACFAIAYSFCVRDGFLQWVQRNSFIIVLLTLIPLAGAVVTSSAGKAIGNMTPWEPSKIPFLLGFAGILTARYKDLARTYWGIPRARDVIPLVAMAAMPFIPFFALKDFGQMLVFSGAYTTLYLVAVRRWPQLLLFVGSVALVASILVVGALPHDVQERVPFLPTLARPVQAALPARIQQRFHLWLDGFDPPSPEISWWKKDYDEALSRDPRMRELAEQSPAMRNSVNVDVWFDRVAFQPAQAVFGIASGKTTGRGLGLGFPEVIPVADSDYIYAAVSEEMGLAGGLIIILALIIFVSAGVRTALDARDMFTKLCSAGLTAFIGFQALVNIGGITRALPMTGITLPFVSHGGFSLMTSFAMLGMLMAFSHRNAHDLQLAARTPVRIAPDEPIKAPEAVQ
;
A
#
# COMPACT_ATOMS: atom_id res chain seq x y z
N MET A 1 8.07 -3.14 38.38
CA MET A 1 7.00 -2.20 37.99
C MET A 1 7.00 -1.98 36.48
N LYS A 2 5.80 -2.11 35.87
CA LYS A 2 5.33 -1.54 34.59
C LYS A 2 5.80 -2.16 33.26
N ASN A 3 5.03 -3.18 32.86
CA ASN A 3 4.67 -3.53 31.47
C ASN A 3 4.59 -2.29 30.57
N ARG A 4 5.31 -2.28 29.45
CA ARG A 4 5.15 -1.29 28.38
C ARG A 4 4.68 -1.96 27.09
N ALA A 5 3.38 -2.23 27.09
CA ALA A 5 2.58 -2.48 25.89
C ALA A 5 1.80 -1.23 25.45
N SER A 6 2.19 -0.05 25.95
CA SER A 6 1.31 1.11 26.04
C SER A 6 0.92 1.67 24.69
N SER A 7 1.77 1.63 23.66
CA SER A 7 1.45 2.27 22.38
C SER A 7 0.38 1.52 21.59
N HIS A 8 0.51 0.19 21.46
CA HIS A 8 -0.43 -0.63 20.70
C HIS A 8 -1.75 -0.85 21.45
N LEU A 9 -1.70 -1.04 22.77
CA LEU A 9 -2.91 -1.07 23.59
C LEU A 9 -3.61 0.29 23.59
N LEU A 10 -2.89 1.40 23.68
CA LEU A 10 -3.49 2.74 23.57
C LEU A 10 -4.12 2.95 22.21
N VAL A 11 -3.49 2.50 21.12
CA VAL A 11 -4.10 2.54 19.77
C VAL A 11 -5.38 1.71 19.71
N LEU A 12 -5.40 0.50 20.28
CA LEU A 12 -6.61 -0.33 20.34
C LEU A 12 -7.69 0.28 21.23
N PHE A 13 -7.33 0.83 22.39
CA PHE A 13 -8.24 1.56 23.25
C PHE A 13 -8.76 2.84 22.59
N LEU A 14 -7.95 3.49 21.77
CA LEU A 14 -8.39 4.62 20.95
C LEU A 14 -9.33 4.17 19.84
N ILE A 15 -9.08 3.04 19.17
CA ILE A 15 -9.99 2.48 18.15
C ILE A 15 -11.34 2.13 18.79
N VAL A 16 -11.32 1.37 19.89
CA VAL A 16 -12.53 1.04 20.67
C VAL A 16 -13.19 2.32 21.19
N GLY A 17 -12.43 3.29 21.67
CA GLY A 17 -12.93 4.58 22.14
C GLY A 17 -13.59 5.40 21.03
N PHE A 18 -12.99 5.48 19.85
CA PHE A 18 -13.56 6.14 18.67
C PHE A 18 -14.83 5.44 18.19
N GLU A 19 -14.88 4.12 18.27
CA GLU A 19 -16.06 3.35 17.92
C GLU A 19 -17.20 3.53 18.93
N VAL A 20 -16.88 3.59 20.24
CA VAL A 20 -17.84 3.96 21.30
C VAL A 20 -18.38 5.37 21.07
N VAL A 21 -17.50 6.33 20.73
CA VAL A 21 -17.91 7.70 20.37
C VAL A 21 -18.77 7.71 19.11
N GLY A 22 -18.44 6.88 18.11
CA GLY A 22 -19.22 6.69 16.90
C GLY A 22 -20.62 6.13 17.19
N TYR A 23 -20.70 5.10 18.03
CA TYR A 23 -21.96 4.51 18.51
C TYR A 23 -22.78 5.48 19.33
N TYR A 24 -22.15 6.26 20.21
CA TYR A 24 -22.81 7.32 20.97
C TYR A 24 -23.37 8.41 20.05
N GLY A 25 -22.61 8.80 19.03
CA GLY A 25 -23.06 9.71 17.97
C GLY A 25 -24.28 9.16 17.22
N LEU A 26 -24.22 7.88 16.83
CA LEU A 26 -25.34 7.18 16.18
C LEU A 26 -26.58 7.11 17.10
N HIS A 27 -26.37 6.82 18.39
CA HIS A 27 -27.41 6.73 19.40
C HIS A 27 -28.13 8.07 19.60
N ARG A 28 -27.37 9.15 19.79
CA ARG A 28 -27.92 10.51 19.91
C ARG A 28 -28.65 10.92 18.64
N ALA A 29 -28.09 10.63 17.48
CA ALA A 29 -28.72 10.92 16.19
C ALA A 29 -30.03 10.13 16.01
N ALA A 30 -30.09 8.86 16.42
CA ALA A 30 -31.28 8.02 16.34
C ALA A 30 -32.38 8.51 17.30
N LEU A 31 -32.04 8.84 18.55
CA LEU A 31 -32.99 9.37 19.53
C LEU A 31 -33.59 10.72 19.10
N ILE A 32 -32.77 11.64 18.57
CA ILE A 32 -33.24 12.93 18.04
C ILE A 32 -34.27 12.74 16.92
N ARG A 33 -34.23 11.59 16.24
CA ARG A 33 -35.09 11.27 15.11
C ARG A 33 -36.25 10.35 15.49
N GLY A 34 -36.39 9.95 16.76
CA GLY A 34 -37.47 9.08 17.23
C GLY A 34 -37.28 7.59 16.92
N TYR A 35 -36.04 7.13 16.71
CA TYR A 35 -35.73 5.70 16.59
C TYR A 35 -35.19 5.12 17.89
N GLU A 36 -35.61 3.90 18.22
CA GLU A 36 -34.98 3.10 19.26
C GLU A 36 -33.66 2.52 18.78
N THR A 37 -32.65 2.57 19.64
CA THR A 37 -31.35 1.94 19.38
C THR A 37 -31.14 0.75 20.30
N SER A 38 -30.67 -0.36 19.74
CA SER A 38 -30.35 -1.55 20.52
C SER A 38 -28.95 -1.46 21.12
N TRP A 39 -28.89 -1.34 22.44
CA TRP A 39 -27.65 -1.49 23.22
C TRP A 39 -27.03 -2.90 23.04
N VAL A 40 -27.84 -3.90 22.71
CA VAL A 40 -27.39 -5.28 22.43
C VAL A 40 -26.61 -5.35 21.12
N ALA A 41 -27.04 -4.62 20.08
CA ALA A 41 -26.30 -4.56 18.81
C ALA A 41 -24.95 -3.83 18.94
N ALA A 42 -24.94 -2.70 19.65
CA ALA A 42 -23.72 -1.98 19.98
C ALA A 42 -22.76 -2.85 20.82
N GLY A 43 -23.30 -3.57 21.80
CA GLY A 43 -22.54 -4.52 22.62
C GLY A 43 -21.96 -5.67 21.79
N ARG A 44 -22.74 -6.27 20.88
CA ARG A 44 -22.27 -7.31 19.94
C ARG A 44 -21.13 -6.80 19.06
N ASP A 45 -21.24 -5.59 18.54
CA ASP A 45 -20.24 -5.08 17.61
C ASP A 45 -18.92 -4.72 18.33
N LEU A 46 -19.01 -4.17 19.54
CA LEU A 46 -17.87 -4.01 20.44
C LEU A 46 -17.27 -5.36 20.89
N LEU A 47 -18.09 -6.40 21.03
CA LEU A 47 -17.66 -7.75 21.35
C LEU A 47 -16.76 -8.36 20.25
N PHE A 48 -16.84 -7.93 18.98
CA PHE A 48 -15.89 -8.38 17.95
C PHE A 48 -14.44 -7.91 18.20
N TYR A 49 -14.27 -6.84 18.97
CA TYR A 49 -12.95 -6.36 19.37
C TYR A 49 -12.44 -7.05 20.62
N VAL A 50 -13.29 -7.73 21.39
CA VAL A 50 -12.86 -8.45 22.59
C VAL A 50 -11.87 -9.58 22.27
N PRO A 51 -12.05 -10.40 21.21
CA PRO A 51 -11.00 -11.32 20.77
C PRO A 51 -9.71 -10.62 20.34
N ILE A 52 -9.79 -9.45 19.70
CA ILE A 52 -8.61 -8.73 19.19
C ILE A 52 -7.84 -8.06 20.33
N VAL A 53 -8.53 -7.30 21.18
CA VAL A 53 -7.99 -6.68 22.39
C VAL A 53 -7.54 -7.76 23.36
N GLY A 54 -8.30 -8.84 23.51
CA GLY A 54 -7.96 -10.01 24.31
C GLY A 54 -6.73 -10.74 23.78
N PHE A 55 -6.59 -10.89 22.46
CA PHE A 55 -5.42 -11.47 21.82
C PHE A 55 -4.18 -10.58 21.97
N VAL A 56 -4.32 -9.27 21.79
CA VAL A 56 -3.20 -8.33 22.02
C VAL A 56 -2.85 -8.24 23.49
N PHE A 57 -3.84 -8.23 24.38
CA PHE A 57 -3.62 -8.29 25.82
C PHE A 57 -2.94 -9.61 26.23
N TRP A 58 -3.38 -10.74 25.66
CA TRP A 58 -2.76 -12.05 25.83
C TRP A 58 -1.33 -12.08 25.26
N LEU A 59 -1.05 -11.49 24.10
CA LEU A 59 0.31 -11.32 23.58
C LEU A 59 1.16 -10.49 24.53
N THR A 60 0.60 -9.41 25.09
CA THR A 60 1.36 -8.49 25.97
C THR A 60 1.57 -9.01 27.40
N ARG A 61 0.71 -9.92 27.88
CA ARG A 61 0.84 -10.55 29.20
C ARG A 61 1.45 -11.95 29.14
N GLY A 62 1.18 -12.69 28.07
CA GLY A 62 1.68 -14.03 27.81
C GLY A 62 3.06 -14.05 27.17
N MET A 63 3.44 -13.00 26.42
CA MET A 63 4.80 -12.82 25.94
C MET A 63 5.46 -11.65 26.67
N LYS A 64 6.47 -11.94 27.49
CA LYS A 64 7.29 -10.92 28.16
C LYS A 64 8.09 -10.15 27.09
N PHE A 65 7.56 -9.02 26.61
CA PHE A 65 8.32 -8.12 25.75
C PHE A 65 9.29 -7.28 26.60
N ALA A 66 10.48 -7.82 26.83
CA ALA A 66 11.62 -7.07 27.36
C ALA A 66 12.70 -7.01 26.27
N GLY A 67 12.67 -5.96 25.44
CA GLY A 67 13.70 -5.79 24.42
C GLY A 67 13.38 -4.66 23.45
N ASN A 68 14.38 -3.83 23.19
CA ASN A 68 14.33 -2.84 22.12
C ASN A 68 15.16 -3.40 20.94
N TYR A 69 14.49 -3.90 19.89
CA TYR A 69 15.15 -4.40 18.67
C TYR A 69 15.60 -3.26 17.74
N ASN A 70 15.59 -2.01 18.23
CA ASN A 70 16.15 -0.87 17.52
C ASN A 70 17.68 -0.84 17.70
N ALA A 71 18.36 -1.86 17.19
CA ALA A 71 19.81 -1.79 17.08
C ALA A 71 20.15 -0.78 15.98
N ARG A 72 20.88 0.28 16.35
CA ARG A 72 21.52 1.17 15.35
C ARG A 72 22.38 0.39 14.36
N ASN A 73 22.88 -0.78 14.76
CA ASN A 73 23.62 -1.74 13.94
C ASN A 73 22.82 -3.03 13.71
N LYS A 74 22.17 -3.15 12.53
CA LYS A 74 21.36 -4.32 12.17
C LYS A 74 22.18 -5.62 12.07
N ALA A 75 23.46 -5.54 11.70
CA ALA A 75 24.33 -6.72 11.57
C ALA A 75 24.63 -7.36 12.94
N GLU A 76 24.89 -6.54 13.94
CA GLU A 76 25.13 -6.99 15.30
C GLU A 76 23.88 -7.64 15.91
N ALA A 77 22.70 -7.05 15.69
CA ALA A 77 21.44 -7.63 16.14
C ALA A 77 21.17 -9.03 15.55
N ARG A 78 21.45 -9.21 14.25
CA ARG A 78 21.34 -10.52 13.57
C ARG A 78 22.28 -11.56 14.17
N ALA A 79 23.54 -11.18 14.40
CA ALA A 79 24.54 -12.06 14.99
C ALA A 79 24.13 -12.49 16.41
N GLN A 80 23.63 -11.54 17.20
CA GLN A 80 23.13 -11.80 18.54
C GLN A 80 21.92 -12.74 18.54
N LYS A 81 20.92 -12.51 17.67
CA LYS A 81 19.75 -13.39 17.54
C LYS A 81 20.13 -14.80 17.07
N THR A 82 21.02 -14.89 16.08
CA THR A 82 21.53 -16.18 15.58
C THR A 82 22.23 -16.96 16.69
N THR A 83 23.04 -16.26 17.49
CA THR A 83 23.73 -16.87 18.64
C THR A 83 22.72 -17.34 19.69
N ALA A 84 21.72 -16.52 20.02
CA ALA A 84 20.68 -16.88 20.99
C ALA A 84 19.87 -18.10 20.55
N LEU A 85 19.39 -18.13 19.30
CA LEU A 85 18.63 -19.26 18.76
C LEU A 85 19.49 -20.53 18.65
N ARG A 86 20.77 -20.41 18.29
CA ARG A 86 21.72 -21.52 18.29
C ARG A 86 21.92 -22.09 19.69
N MET A 87 22.15 -21.23 20.68
CA MET A 87 22.35 -21.65 22.07
C MET A 87 21.09 -22.32 22.62
N ARG A 88 19.91 -21.78 22.33
CA ARG A 88 18.63 -22.41 22.66
C ARG A 88 18.52 -23.82 22.07
N PHE A 89 18.78 -23.97 20.76
CA PHE A 89 18.72 -25.28 20.12
C PHE A 89 19.70 -26.29 20.75
N ILE A 90 20.93 -25.85 21.05
CA ILE A 90 21.93 -26.68 21.75
C ILE A 90 21.42 -27.10 23.12
N GLN A 91 20.87 -26.16 23.90
CA GLN A 91 20.35 -26.45 25.25
C GLN A 91 19.19 -27.44 25.22
N GLU A 92 18.28 -27.31 24.26
CA GLU A 92 17.07 -28.14 24.13
C GLU A 92 17.31 -29.51 23.49
N THR A 93 18.31 -29.63 22.59
CA THR A 93 18.45 -30.82 21.73
C THR A 93 19.69 -31.65 22.04
N TYR A 94 20.77 -31.05 22.53
CA TYR A 94 22.03 -31.77 22.70
C TYR A 94 22.14 -32.40 24.10
N ASP A 95 22.63 -33.63 24.10
CA ASP A 95 23.02 -34.39 25.28
C ASP A 95 24.28 -33.82 25.93
N GLU A 96 24.51 -34.20 27.19
CA GLU A 96 25.59 -33.68 28.03
C GLU A 96 26.97 -33.91 27.40
N GLN A 97 27.18 -35.10 26.83
CA GLN A 97 28.44 -35.48 26.21
C GLN A 97 28.75 -34.62 24.98
N LYS A 98 27.75 -34.40 24.11
CA LYS A 98 27.90 -33.52 22.94
C LYS A 98 28.15 -32.06 23.33
N LYS A 99 27.55 -31.58 24.42
CA LYS A 99 27.81 -30.23 24.96
C LYS A 99 29.25 -30.11 25.50
N GLN A 100 29.76 -31.12 26.21
CA GLN A 100 31.16 -31.15 26.67
C GLN A 100 32.14 -31.10 25.50
N LEU A 101 31.89 -31.85 24.43
CA LEU A 101 32.74 -31.83 23.22
C LEU A 101 32.76 -30.45 22.53
N MET A 102 31.72 -29.62 22.75
CA MET A 102 31.64 -28.24 22.26
C MET A 102 32.22 -27.21 23.25
N GLY A 103 32.82 -27.65 24.36
CA GLY A 103 33.33 -26.76 25.41
C GLY A 103 32.24 -26.06 26.23
N LEU A 104 31.01 -26.57 26.20
CA LEU A 104 29.88 -26.05 26.96
C LEU A 104 29.65 -26.84 28.25
N PRO A 105 29.00 -26.24 29.27
CA PRO A 105 28.69 -26.95 30.51
C PRO A 105 27.88 -28.23 30.26
N PRO A 106 28.24 -29.38 30.87
CA PRO A 106 27.50 -30.63 30.78
C PRO A 106 26.16 -30.49 31.48
N THR A 107 25.16 -30.07 30.71
CA THR A 107 23.79 -29.88 31.20
C THR A 107 22.87 -30.77 30.37
N PRO A 108 21.91 -31.46 30.99
CA PRO A 108 20.99 -32.32 30.26
C PRO A 108 20.19 -31.49 29.25
N ALA A 109 19.74 -32.13 28.18
CA ALA A 109 18.82 -31.53 27.23
C ALA A 109 17.54 -31.15 28.00
N ARG A 110 17.26 -29.85 28.11
CA ARG A 110 16.08 -29.35 28.81
C ARG A 110 15.50 -28.14 28.07
N PRO A 111 14.17 -27.96 28.06
CA PRO A 111 13.56 -26.74 27.54
C PRO A 111 14.16 -25.51 28.21
N VAL A 112 14.46 -24.47 27.43
CA VAL A 112 14.94 -23.21 28.01
C VAL A 112 13.82 -22.59 28.84
N ASN A 113 14.05 -22.42 30.14
CA ASN A 113 13.11 -21.74 31.01
C ASN A 113 13.30 -20.23 30.87
N ILE A 114 12.41 -19.59 30.10
CA ILE A 114 12.42 -18.15 29.84
C ILE A 114 12.30 -17.34 31.13
N ASP A 115 11.71 -17.91 32.18
CA ASP A 115 11.55 -17.23 33.48
C ASP A 115 12.85 -17.16 34.29
N GLU A 116 13.83 -18.01 33.98
CA GLU A 116 15.16 -18.03 34.61
C GLU A 116 16.18 -17.15 33.87
N GLU A 117 15.92 -16.78 32.61
CA GLU A 117 16.81 -15.89 31.85
C GLU A 117 16.71 -14.44 32.32
N GLN A 118 17.85 -13.78 32.50
CA GLN A 118 17.89 -12.35 32.82
C GLN A 118 17.64 -11.53 31.54
N PRO A 119 16.52 -10.80 31.43
CA PRO A 119 16.26 -9.96 30.28
C PRO A 119 17.27 -8.83 30.21
N ARG A 120 17.74 -8.50 29.00
CA ARG A 120 18.59 -7.32 28.78
C ARG A 120 17.81 -6.04 29.07
N GLU A 121 18.48 -5.06 29.68
CA GLU A 121 17.87 -3.77 29.93
C GLU A 121 17.50 -3.06 28.62
N ALA A 122 16.28 -2.53 28.55
CA ALA A 122 15.83 -1.78 27.38
C ALA A 122 16.42 -0.35 27.42
N ASP A 123 17.29 -0.01 26.47
CA ASP A 123 17.70 1.39 26.22
C ASP A 123 16.58 2.17 25.49
N TYR A 124 15.43 2.33 26.16
CA TYR A 124 14.31 3.11 25.64
C TYR A 124 13.69 4.00 26.73
N SER A 125 13.96 5.30 26.64
CA SER A 125 13.44 6.30 27.57
C SER A 125 12.05 6.80 27.16
N VAL A 126 11.30 7.36 28.11
CA VAL A 126 10.02 8.03 27.83
C VAL A 126 10.22 9.20 26.86
N SER A 127 11.32 9.94 27.00
CA SER A 127 11.66 11.02 26.06
C SER A 127 11.86 10.49 24.63
N LYS A 128 12.61 9.40 24.44
CA LYS A 128 12.79 8.74 23.13
C LYS A 128 11.45 8.26 22.56
N ALA A 129 10.54 7.75 23.40
CA ALA A 129 9.20 7.36 22.96
C ALA A 129 8.35 8.55 22.51
N LEU A 130 8.38 9.66 23.24
CA LEU A 130 7.62 10.88 22.93
C LEU A 130 8.20 11.68 21.76
N THR A 131 9.47 11.49 21.38
CA THR A 131 10.06 12.12 20.20
C THR A 131 10.10 11.20 18.98
N SER A 132 9.78 9.91 19.16
CA SER A 132 9.83 8.93 18.07
C SER A 132 8.72 9.14 17.03
N GLY A 133 9.10 9.09 15.75
CA GLY A 133 8.15 9.07 14.64
C GLY A 133 7.19 7.89 14.72
N ALA A 134 7.60 6.74 15.25
CA ALA A 134 6.74 5.57 15.43
C ALA A 134 5.55 5.84 16.39
N THR A 135 5.66 6.86 17.26
CA THR A 135 4.57 7.30 18.14
C THR A 135 3.68 8.34 17.43
N TRP A 136 4.29 9.34 16.81
CA TRP A 136 3.55 10.47 16.22
C TRP A 136 2.87 10.14 14.91
N ILE A 137 3.45 9.27 14.08
CA ILE A 137 2.88 8.88 12.78
C ILE A 137 1.47 8.27 12.98
N PRO A 138 1.23 7.30 13.88
CA PRO A 138 -0.13 6.83 14.17
C PRO A 138 -1.06 7.92 14.70
N ILE A 139 -0.60 8.77 15.62
CA ILE A 139 -1.40 9.86 16.19
C ILE A 139 -1.87 10.82 15.09
N PHE A 140 -0.94 11.27 14.23
CA PHE A 140 -1.28 12.11 13.09
C PHE A 140 -2.16 11.39 12.07
N SER A 141 -2.00 10.07 11.91
CA SER A 141 -2.89 9.28 11.05
C SER A 141 -4.32 9.28 11.58
N PHE A 142 -4.53 9.09 12.88
CA PHE A 142 -5.86 9.22 13.51
C PHE A 142 -6.43 10.64 13.39
N ALA A 143 -5.59 11.67 13.54
CA ALA A 143 -6.01 13.05 13.34
C ALA A 143 -6.45 13.28 11.88
N CYS A 144 -5.69 12.79 10.89
CA CYS A 144 -6.04 12.84 9.47
C CYS A 144 -7.37 12.13 9.18
N PHE A 145 -7.60 10.96 9.77
CA PHE A 145 -8.90 10.26 9.70
C PHE A 145 -10.03 11.13 10.23
N ALA A 146 -9.90 11.68 11.44
CA ALA A 146 -10.95 12.46 12.10
C ALA A 146 -11.26 13.75 11.33
N ILE A 147 -10.22 14.45 10.87
CA ILE A 147 -10.33 15.64 10.03
C ILE A 147 -11.07 15.28 8.73
N ALA A 148 -10.60 14.28 7.99
CA ALA A 148 -11.20 13.89 6.72
C ALA A 148 -12.67 13.49 6.87
N TYR A 149 -12.99 12.71 7.92
CA TYR A 149 -14.35 12.34 8.27
C TYR A 149 -15.22 13.58 8.55
N SER A 150 -14.77 14.48 9.42
CA SER A 150 -15.54 15.65 9.85
C SER A 150 -15.90 16.61 8.71
N PHE A 151 -15.02 16.73 7.71
CA PHE A 151 -15.27 17.52 6.51
C PHE A 151 -16.20 16.77 5.54
N CYS A 152 -15.95 15.49 5.28
CA CYS A 152 -16.70 14.73 4.26
C CYS A 152 -18.13 14.37 4.69
N VAL A 153 -18.45 14.41 5.98
CA VAL A 153 -19.84 14.29 6.47
C VAL A 153 -20.70 15.49 6.04
N ARG A 154 -20.10 16.66 5.76
CA ARG A 154 -20.83 17.89 5.41
C ARG A 154 -21.10 17.96 3.91
N ASP A 155 -22.37 18.05 3.52
CA ASP A 155 -22.77 18.17 2.10
C ASP A 155 -22.14 19.39 1.42
N GLY A 156 -22.16 20.54 2.10
CA GLY A 156 -21.59 21.78 1.57
C GLY A 156 -20.10 21.68 1.25
N PHE A 157 -19.34 20.89 2.03
CA PHE A 157 -17.93 20.66 1.74
C PHE A 157 -17.75 19.84 0.46
N LEU A 158 -18.50 18.74 0.26
CA LEU A 158 -18.37 17.96 -0.97
C LEU A 158 -18.82 18.74 -2.21
N GLN A 159 -19.89 19.53 -2.11
CA GLN A 159 -20.31 20.40 -3.20
C GLN A 159 -19.24 21.44 -3.52
N TRP A 160 -18.60 22.01 -2.50
CA TRP A 160 -17.48 22.92 -2.68
C TRP A 160 -16.28 22.24 -3.35
N VAL A 161 -15.90 21.03 -2.91
CA VAL A 161 -14.82 20.25 -3.53
C VAL A 161 -15.15 19.94 -4.99
N GLN A 162 -16.37 19.49 -5.28
CA GLN A 162 -16.79 19.17 -6.64
C GLN A 162 -16.72 20.41 -7.55
N ARG A 163 -17.21 21.57 -7.09
CA ARG A 163 -17.19 22.83 -7.83
C ARG A 163 -15.78 23.36 -8.08
N ASN A 164 -14.87 23.16 -7.12
CA ASN A 164 -13.49 23.65 -7.18
C ASN A 164 -12.47 22.55 -7.57
N SER A 165 -12.95 21.42 -8.09
CA SER A 165 -12.15 20.22 -8.39
C SER A 165 -10.93 20.50 -9.27
N PHE A 166 -11.07 21.35 -10.29
CA PHE A 166 -9.96 21.76 -11.15
C PHE A 166 -8.90 22.59 -10.42
N ILE A 167 -9.33 23.56 -9.60
CA ILE A 167 -8.44 24.44 -8.83
C ILE A 167 -7.66 23.62 -7.80
N ILE A 168 -8.33 22.69 -7.12
CA ILE A 168 -7.71 21.78 -6.14
C ILE A 168 -6.52 21.05 -6.77
N VAL A 169 -6.70 20.50 -7.98
CA VAL A 169 -5.62 19.79 -8.67
C VAL A 169 -4.51 20.72 -9.13
N LEU A 170 -4.84 21.89 -9.66
CA LEU A 170 -3.83 22.89 -10.04
C LEU A 170 -2.97 23.30 -8.84
N LEU A 171 -3.59 23.52 -7.67
CA LEU A 171 -2.87 23.86 -6.44
C LEU A 171 -1.97 22.72 -5.97
N THR A 172 -2.35 21.45 -6.18
CA THR A 172 -1.51 20.30 -5.83
C THR A 172 -0.32 20.08 -6.73
N LEU A 173 -0.33 20.64 -7.95
CA LEU A 173 0.83 20.62 -8.83
C LEU A 173 1.97 21.51 -8.32
N ILE A 174 1.68 22.58 -7.58
CA ILE A 174 2.69 23.53 -7.09
C ILE A 174 3.70 22.85 -6.15
N PRO A 175 3.29 22.19 -5.04
CA PRO A 175 4.24 21.51 -4.16
C PRO A 175 4.90 20.31 -4.85
N LEU A 176 4.19 19.66 -5.78
CA LEU A 176 4.73 18.54 -6.55
C LEU A 176 5.83 18.99 -7.53
N ALA A 177 5.63 20.10 -8.25
CA ALA A 177 6.64 20.70 -9.10
C ALA A 177 7.85 21.16 -8.29
N GLY A 178 7.61 21.78 -7.12
CA GLY A 178 8.70 22.10 -6.17
C GLY A 178 9.49 20.86 -5.74
N ALA A 179 8.81 19.75 -5.48
CA ALA A 179 9.46 18.48 -5.16
C ALA A 179 10.25 17.88 -6.34
N VAL A 180 9.79 18.03 -7.59
CA VAL A 180 10.53 17.60 -8.79
C VAL A 180 11.86 18.34 -8.91
N VAL A 181 11.87 19.65 -8.62
CA VAL A 181 13.08 20.48 -8.72
C VAL A 181 14.05 20.21 -7.56
N THR A 182 13.53 19.95 -6.36
CA THR A 182 14.35 19.84 -5.14
C THR A 182 14.80 18.42 -4.80
N SER A 183 14.12 17.39 -5.31
CA SER A 183 14.41 16.01 -4.94
C SER A 183 15.44 15.34 -5.84
N SER A 184 16.53 14.85 -5.25
CA SER A 184 17.55 14.04 -5.95
C SER A 184 17.25 12.54 -6.00
N ALA A 185 16.08 12.07 -5.53
CA ALA A 185 15.76 10.64 -5.52
C ALA A 185 14.25 10.29 -5.46
N GLY A 186 13.34 11.24 -5.65
CA GLY A 186 11.90 11.06 -5.43
C GLY A 186 11.46 11.17 -3.96
N LYS A 187 12.33 11.68 -3.09
CA LYS A 187 12.06 12.05 -1.69
C LYS A 187 12.30 13.56 -1.54
N ALA A 188 11.29 14.32 -1.12
CA ALA A 188 11.39 15.78 -1.04
C ALA A 188 11.89 16.24 0.34
N ILE A 189 10.98 16.35 1.31
CA ILE A 189 11.22 16.85 2.67
C ILE A 189 11.20 15.66 3.64
N GLY A 190 12.37 15.28 4.16
CA GLY A 190 12.52 14.08 4.98
C GLY A 190 12.22 12.78 4.20
N ASN A 191 11.54 11.82 4.84
CA ASN A 191 11.10 10.57 4.19
C ASN A 191 9.79 10.72 3.39
N MET A 192 9.32 11.94 3.10
CA MET A 192 8.09 12.17 2.35
C MET A 192 8.29 11.90 0.85
N THR A 193 7.57 10.93 0.32
CA THR A 193 7.34 10.81 -1.12
C THR A 193 6.34 11.90 -1.55
N PRO A 194 6.66 12.72 -2.56
CA PRO A 194 5.83 13.87 -2.97
C PRO A 194 4.38 13.51 -3.34
N TRP A 195 4.15 12.24 -3.64
CA TRP A 195 2.92 11.69 -4.17
C TRP A 195 1.82 11.44 -3.14
N GLU A 196 2.20 11.08 -1.91
CA GLU A 196 1.24 10.63 -0.90
C GLU A 196 0.19 11.71 -0.55
N PRO A 197 0.56 12.99 -0.40
CA PRO A 197 -0.43 14.05 -0.20
C PRO A 197 -1.28 14.36 -1.44
N SER A 198 -0.74 14.10 -2.64
CA SER A 198 -1.40 14.45 -3.90
C SER A 198 -2.45 13.42 -4.36
N LYS A 199 -2.41 12.18 -3.85
CA LYS A 199 -3.39 11.13 -4.19
C LYS A 199 -4.84 11.60 -4.05
N ILE A 200 -5.20 12.08 -2.87
CA ILE A 200 -6.59 12.46 -2.56
C ILE A 200 -7.04 13.64 -3.44
N PRO A 201 -6.31 14.77 -3.54
CA PRO A 201 -6.70 15.88 -4.39
C PRO A 201 -6.80 15.53 -5.87
N PHE A 202 -5.86 14.74 -6.42
CA PHE A 202 -5.92 14.28 -7.81
C PHE A 202 -7.14 13.42 -8.10
N LEU A 203 -7.50 12.54 -7.17
CA LEU A 203 -8.70 11.72 -7.30
C LEU A 203 -9.98 12.55 -7.18
N LEU A 204 -10.06 13.46 -6.21
CA LEU A 204 -11.21 14.35 -6.04
C LEU A 204 -11.39 15.26 -7.27
N GLY A 205 -10.28 15.75 -7.82
CA GLY A 205 -10.26 16.53 -9.05
C GLY A 205 -10.79 15.75 -10.24
N PHE A 206 -10.25 14.55 -10.47
CA PHE A 206 -10.67 13.69 -11.56
C PHE A 206 -12.14 13.26 -11.42
N ALA A 207 -12.57 12.86 -10.21
CA ALA A 207 -13.96 12.52 -9.91
C ALA A 207 -14.91 13.71 -10.13
N GLY A 208 -14.49 14.93 -9.78
CA GLY A 208 -15.28 16.15 -9.98
C GLY A 208 -15.52 16.46 -11.45
N ILE A 209 -14.46 16.44 -12.27
CA ILE A 209 -14.55 16.66 -13.73
C ILE A 209 -15.35 15.55 -14.40
N LEU A 210 -15.09 14.29 -14.03
CA LEU A 210 -15.82 13.15 -14.57
C LEU A 210 -17.31 13.23 -14.20
N THR A 211 -17.65 13.65 -12.98
CA THR A 211 -19.05 13.89 -12.59
C THR A 211 -19.69 15.04 -13.37
N ALA A 212 -18.94 16.08 -13.73
CA ALA A 212 -19.46 17.19 -14.52
C ALA A 212 -19.72 16.79 -15.99
N ARG A 213 -18.95 15.83 -16.53
CA ARG A 213 -18.96 15.48 -17.96
C ARG A 213 -19.53 14.10 -18.30
N TYR A 214 -19.83 13.22 -17.32
CA TYR A 214 -20.23 11.83 -17.62
C TYR A 214 -21.49 11.74 -18.51
N LYS A 215 -22.42 12.69 -18.40
CA LYS A 215 -23.62 12.74 -19.25
C LYS A 215 -23.28 13.05 -20.71
N ASP A 216 -22.27 13.86 -20.94
CA ASP A 216 -21.80 14.21 -22.28
C ASP A 216 -21.00 13.06 -22.91
N LEU A 217 -20.23 12.32 -22.09
CA LEU A 217 -19.53 11.09 -22.48
C LEU A 217 -20.49 9.99 -22.99
N ALA A 218 -21.75 10.00 -22.53
CA ALA A 218 -22.78 9.10 -23.02
C ALA A 218 -23.26 9.43 -24.44
N ARG A 219 -23.00 10.63 -24.96
CA ARG A 219 -23.38 11.04 -26.32
C ARG A 219 -22.26 10.68 -27.30
N THR A 220 -22.47 9.63 -28.10
CA THR A 220 -21.42 9.08 -28.97
C THR A 220 -21.82 8.98 -30.42
N TYR A 221 -20.82 9.06 -31.29
CA TYR A 221 -20.90 8.69 -32.70
C TYR A 221 -20.05 7.43 -32.89
N TRP A 222 -20.62 6.36 -33.46
CA TRP A 222 -19.92 5.06 -33.61
C TRP A 222 -19.35 4.47 -32.30
N GLY A 223 -19.98 4.78 -31.17
CA GLY A 223 -19.52 4.35 -29.85
C GLY A 223 -18.39 5.20 -29.25
N ILE A 224 -17.81 6.15 -30.01
CA ILE A 224 -16.74 7.04 -29.54
C ILE A 224 -17.35 8.37 -29.05
N PRO A 225 -17.00 8.87 -27.85
CA PRO A 225 -17.44 10.18 -27.38
C PRO A 225 -16.76 11.32 -28.15
N ARG A 226 -17.40 12.49 -28.20
CA ARG A 226 -16.86 13.65 -28.93
C ARG A 226 -15.54 14.12 -28.31
N ALA A 227 -14.58 14.51 -29.15
CA ALA A 227 -13.25 14.93 -28.71
C ALA A 227 -13.29 16.04 -27.65
N ARG A 228 -14.16 17.05 -27.80
CA ARG A 228 -14.34 18.15 -26.83
C ARG A 228 -14.73 17.70 -25.41
N ASP A 229 -15.33 16.52 -25.28
CA ASP A 229 -15.81 15.96 -24.02
C ASP A 229 -14.76 14.99 -23.42
N VAL A 230 -13.93 14.37 -24.27
CA VAL A 230 -12.84 13.46 -23.89
C VAL A 230 -11.54 14.19 -23.56
N ILE A 231 -11.20 15.25 -24.31
CA ILE A 231 -9.92 15.98 -24.18
C ILE A 231 -9.68 16.47 -22.75
N PRO A 232 -10.63 17.15 -22.06
CA PRO A 232 -10.41 17.60 -20.69
C PRO A 232 -10.19 16.45 -19.72
N LEU A 233 -10.86 15.31 -19.95
CA LEU A 233 -10.72 14.12 -19.13
C LEU A 233 -9.34 13.46 -19.32
N VAL A 234 -8.90 13.31 -20.57
CA VAL A 234 -7.58 12.75 -20.90
C VAL A 234 -6.47 13.66 -20.40
N ALA A 235 -6.60 14.98 -20.58
CA ALA A 235 -5.64 15.96 -20.07
C ALA A 235 -5.53 15.86 -18.54
N MET A 236 -6.65 15.75 -17.84
CA MET A 236 -6.67 15.57 -16.39
C MET A 236 -6.08 14.22 -15.97
N ALA A 237 -6.42 13.15 -16.67
CA ALA A 237 -5.90 11.82 -16.40
C ALA A 237 -4.38 11.75 -16.62
N ALA A 238 -3.85 12.46 -17.62
CA ALA A 238 -2.43 12.52 -17.95
C ALA A 238 -1.62 13.42 -17.01
N MET A 239 -2.26 14.37 -16.33
CA MET A 239 -1.61 15.38 -15.51
C MET A 239 -0.74 14.81 -14.36
N PRO A 240 -1.16 13.76 -13.61
CA PRO A 240 -0.29 13.10 -12.64
C PRO A 240 0.89 12.34 -13.28
N PHE A 241 0.77 11.92 -14.54
CA PHE A 241 1.80 11.12 -15.23
C PHE A 241 3.02 11.91 -15.63
N ILE A 242 2.87 13.20 -15.93
CA ILE A 242 4.00 14.09 -16.26
C ILE A 242 5.06 14.05 -15.14
N PRO A 243 4.73 14.32 -13.87
CA PRO A 243 5.72 14.21 -12.80
C PRO A 243 6.12 12.75 -12.51
N PHE A 244 5.32 11.72 -12.85
CA PHE A 244 5.70 10.31 -12.60
C PHE A 244 6.89 9.90 -13.44
N PHE A 245 6.92 10.30 -14.72
CA PHE A 245 8.09 10.13 -15.58
C PHE A 245 9.28 10.96 -15.08
N ALA A 246 9.05 12.17 -14.59
CA ALA A 246 10.11 13.02 -14.04
C ALA A 246 10.77 12.41 -12.77
N LEU A 247 9.97 11.89 -11.84
CA LEU A 247 10.43 11.31 -10.57
C LEU A 247 10.76 9.82 -10.65
N LYS A 248 10.50 9.18 -11.80
CA LYS A 248 10.83 7.77 -12.07
C LYS A 248 10.16 6.80 -11.07
N ASP A 249 8.92 7.08 -10.67
CA ASP A 249 8.15 6.30 -9.69
C ASP A 249 7.08 5.43 -10.37
N PHE A 250 7.49 4.21 -10.75
CA PHE A 250 6.64 3.27 -11.47
C PHE A 250 5.50 2.70 -10.61
N GLY A 251 5.70 2.56 -9.31
CA GLY A 251 4.68 2.01 -8.41
C GLY A 251 3.48 2.91 -8.30
N GLN A 252 3.72 4.20 -8.05
CA GLN A 252 2.65 5.17 -7.97
C GLN A 252 1.96 5.34 -9.34
N MET A 253 2.70 5.24 -10.45
CA MET A 253 2.11 5.24 -11.79
C MET A 253 1.08 4.12 -11.97
N LEU A 254 1.39 2.88 -11.57
CA LEU A 254 0.44 1.76 -11.63
C LEU A 254 -0.78 1.99 -10.74
N VAL A 255 -0.57 2.51 -9.53
CA VAL A 255 -1.63 2.78 -8.56
C VAL A 255 -2.60 3.87 -9.08
N PHE A 256 -2.08 4.96 -9.63
CA PHE A 256 -2.91 6.01 -10.25
C PHE A 256 -3.62 5.52 -11.52
N SER A 257 -2.93 4.75 -12.37
CA SER A 257 -3.53 4.17 -13.57
C SER A 257 -4.71 3.26 -13.22
N GLY A 258 -4.53 2.38 -12.23
CA GLY A 258 -5.57 1.47 -11.75
C GLY A 258 -6.76 2.25 -11.18
N ALA A 259 -6.51 3.21 -10.29
CA ALA A 259 -7.56 4.02 -9.69
C ALA A 259 -8.35 4.82 -10.75
N TYR A 260 -7.67 5.55 -11.64
CA TYR A 260 -8.33 6.35 -12.68
C TYR A 260 -9.09 5.49 -13.68
N THR A 261 -8.55 4.31 -14.02
CA THR A 261 -9.27 3.30 -14.78
C THR A 261 -10.55 2.92 -14.05
N THR A 262 -10.50 2.58 -12.75
CA THR A 262 -11.71 2.27 -11.97
C THR A 262 -12.74 3.41 -12.01
N LEU A 263 -12.34 4.67 -11.84
CA LEU A 263 -13.28 5.80 -11.93
C LEU A 263 -13.93 5.87 -13.31
N TYR A 264 -13.15 5.70 -14.38
CA TYR A 264 -13.69 5.69 -15.74
C TYR A 264 -14.67 4.54 -15.96
N LEU A 265 -14.32 3.32 -15.55
CA LEU A 265 -15.19 2.13 -15.66
C LEU A 265 -16.50 2.31 -14.89
N VAL A 266 -16.46 2.97 -13.72
CA VAL A 266 -17.65 3.24 -12.91
C VAL A 266 -18.53 4.33 -13.53
N ALA A 267 -17.93 5.36 -14.13
CA ALA A 267 -18.66 6.45 -14.78
C ALA A 267 -19.28 6.04 -16.12
N VAL A 268 -18.57 5.21 -16.90
CA VAL A 268 -18.93 4.87 -18.28
C VAL A 268 -19.47 3.44 -18.36
N ARG A 269 -20.79 3.31 -18.52
CA ARG A 269 -21.49 2.01 -18.57
C ARG A 269 -21.60 1.38 -19.96
N ARG A 270 -20.95 1.94 -20.98
CA ARG A 270 -21.08 1.47 -22.38
C ARG A 270 -19.94 0.52 -22.77
N TRP A 271 -20.29 -0.73 -23.07
CA TRP A 271 -19.34 -1.78 -23.45
C TRP A 271 -18.34 -1.41 -24.55
N PRO A 272 -18.72 -0.75 -25.68
CA PRO A 272 -17.74 -0.39 -26.71
C PRO A 272 -16.67 0.60 -26.24
N GLN A 273 -17.06 1.59 -25.43
CA GLN A 273 -16.11 2.56 -24.84
C GLN A 273 -15.22 1.91 -23.79
N LEU A 274 -15.80 1.01 -23.01
CA LEU A 274 -15.09 0.23 -22.01
C LEU A 274 -14.01 -0.63 -22.67
N LEU A 275 -14.36 -1.35 -23.73
CA LEU A 275 -13.43 -2.20 -24.48
C LEU A 275 -12.33 -1.37 -25.15
N LEU A 276 -12.67 -0.22 -25.73
CA LEU A 276 -11.67 0.66 -26.34
C LEU A 276 -10.73 1.25 -25.29
N PHE A 277 -11.25 1.68 -24.14
CA PHE A 277 -10.44 2.22 -23.05
C PHE A 277 -9.54 1.14 -22.43
N VAL A 278 -10.12 0.02 -22.01
CA VAL A 278 -9.36 -1.12 -21.45
C VAL A 278 -8.36 -1.65 -22.47
N GLY A 279 -8.76 -1.79 -23.74
CA GLY A 279 -7.87 -2.17 -24.83
C GLY A 279 -6.72 -1.19 -25.02
N SER A 280 -6.96 0.11 -24.91
CA SER A 280 -5.90 1.14 -25.02
C SER A 280 -4.94 1.11 -23.82
N VAL A 281 -5.43 0.92 -22.60
CA VAL A 281 -4.60 0.80 -21.39
C VAL A 281 -3.78 -0.49 -21.45
N ALA A 282 -4.41 -1.60 -21.85
CA ALA A 282 -3.73 -2.89 -22.03
C ALA A 282 -2.66 -2.80 -23.12
N LEU A 283 -2.95 -2.15 -24.25
CA LEU A 283 -1.98 -1.94 -25.33
C LEU A 283 -0.77 -1.12 -24.84
N VAL A 284 -0.99 -0.02 -24.13
CA VAL A 284 0.10 0.79 -23.56
C VAL A 284 0.92 -0.02 -22.56
N ALA A 285 0.26 -0.77 -21.67
CA ALA A 285 0.94 -1.64 -20.72
C ALA A 285 1.76 -2.73 -21.45
N SER A 286 1.20 -3.37 -22.48
CA SER A 286 1.90 -4.37 -23.30
C SER A 286 3.11 -3.77 -24.02
N ILE A 287 2.99 -2.56 -24.59
CA ILE A 287 4.11 -1.86 -25.24
C ILE A 287 5.23 -1.59 -24.22
N LEU A 288 4.88 -1.15 -23.00
CA LEU A 288 5.85 -0.91 -21.92
C LEU A 288 6.53 -2.20 -21.47
N VAL A 289 5.78 -3.28 -21.28
CA VAL A 289 6.31 -4.60 -20.90
C VAL A 289 7.24 -5.12 -21.99
N VAL A 290 6.81 -5.06 -23.26
CA VAL A 290 7.60 -5.46 -24.43
C VAL A 290 8.90 -4.67 -24.52
N GLY A 291 8.84 -3.35 -24.32
CA GLY A 291 10.02 -2.51 -24.26
C GLY A 291 10.98 -2.89 -23.13
N ALA A 292 10.46 -3.40 -22.02
CA ALA A 292 11.24 -3.72 -20.83
C ALA A 292 11.67 -5.20 -20.74
N LEU A 293 11.35 -6.04 -21.74
CA LEU A 293 11.81 -7.44 -21.79
C LEU A 293 13.34 -7.54 -21.89
N PRO A 294 13.98 -8.58 -21.33
CA PRO A 294 15.41 -8.83 -21.52
C PRO A 294 15.76 -8.98 -23.00
N HIS A 295 16.96 -8.54 -23.39
CA HIS A 295 17.41 -8.56 -24.78
C HIS A 295 17.32 -9.97 -25.39
N ASP A 296 17.72 -10.98 -24.62
CA ASP A 296 17.72 -12.39 -25.00
C ASP A 296 16.31 -12.93 -25.28
N VAL A 297 15.28 -12.34 -24.66
CA VAL A 297 13.87 -12.69 -24.91
C VAL A 297 13.36 -11.98 -26.15
N GLN A 298 13.77 -10.74 -26.37
CA GLN A 298 13.37 -9.96 -27.54
C GLN A 298 13.94 -10.55 -28.83
N GLU A 299 15.18 -11.05 -28.82
CA GLU A 299 15.80 -11.64 -30.01
C GLU A 299 15.17 -12.97 -30.44
N ARG A 300 14.51 -13.68 -29.51
CA ARG A 300 13.82 -14.95 -29.82
C ARG A 300 12.56 -14.75 -30.65
N VAL A 301 12.01 -13.54 -30.70
CA VAL A 301 10.81 -13.24 -31.47
C VAL A 301 11.17 -12.18 -32.53
N PRO A 302 10.94 -12.48 -33.83
CA PRO A 302 11.08 -11.48 -34.89
C PRO A 302 10.27 -10.22 -34.54
N PHE A 303 10.53 -9.05 -35.13
CA PHE A 303 9.82 -7.75 -34.92
C PHE A 303 9.84 -7.12 -33.50
N LEU A 304 9.99 -7.90 -32.43
CA LEU A 304 9.98 -7.46 -31.04
C LEU A 304 11.07 -6.42 -30.72
N PRO A 305 12.33 -6.58 -31.18
CA PRO A 305 13.37 -5.55 -30.99
C PRO A 305 13.06 -4.24 -31.71
N THR A 306 12.36 -4.30 -32.85
CA THR A 306 12.02 -3.09 -33.64
C THR A 306 10.97 -2.26 -32.91
N LEU A 307 10.01 -2.92 -32.25
CA LEU A 307 8.99 -2.27 -31.43
C LEU A 307 9.54 -1.81 -30.07
N ALA A 308 10.46 -2.55 -29.47
CA ALA A 308 11.00 -2.28 -28.15
C ALA A 308 11.99 -1.11 -28.10
N ARG A 309 12.85 -0.94 -29.11
CA ARG A 309 13.88 0.12 -29.18
C ARG A 309 13.37 1.55 -28.90
N PRO A 310 12.31 2.05 -29.57
CA PRO A 310 11.81 3.40 -29.29
C PRO A 310 11.27 3.54 -27.87
N VAL A 311 10.66 2.47 -27.33
CA VAL A 311 10.12 2.44 -25.96
C VAL A 311 11.26 2.45 -24.94
N GLN A 312 12.31 1.65 -25.15
CA GLN A 312 13.50 1.61 -24.29
C GLN A 312 14.23 2.96 -24.24
N ALA A 313 14.31 3.66 -25.38
CA ALA A 313 14.92 4.99 -25.43
C ALA A 313 14.14 6.02 -24.59
N ALA A 314 12.81 5.87 -24.47
CA ALA A 314 11.95 6.75 -23.69
C ALA A 314 11.82 6.33 -22.21
N LEU A 315 12.06 5.05 -21.89
CA LEU A 315 11.91 4.51 -20.55
C LEU A 315 13.05 4.95 -19.62
N PRO A 316 12.76 5.51 -18.43
CA PRO A 316 13.79 5.79 -17.43
C PRO A 316 14.54 4.53 -17.00
N ALA A 317 15.86 4.64 -16.80
CA ALA A 317 16.72 3.52 -16.38
C ALA A 317 16.19 2.74 -15.17
N ARG A 318 15.63 3.44 -14.17
CA ARG A 318 15.04 2.81 -12.98
C ARG A 318 13.87 1.89 -13.32
N ILE A 319 13.03 2.23 -14.31
CA ILE A 319 11.92 1.36 -14.74
C ILE A 319 12.50 0.10 -15.40
N GLN A 320 13.47 0.27 -16.29
CA GLN A 320 14.15 -0.86 -16.95
C GLN A 320 14.79 -1.82 -15.92
N GLN A 321 15.45 -1.28 -14.88
CA GLN A 321 15.98 -2.06 -13.76
C GLN A 321 14.90 -2.88 -13.03
N ARG A 322 13.71 -2.30 -12.77
CA ARG A 322 12.64 -3.03 -12.07
C ARG A 322 12.07 -4.18 -12.90
N PHE A 323 11.96 -3.99 -14.21
CA PHE A 323 11.51 -5.05 -15.12
C PHE A 323 12.55 -6.14 -15.31
N HIS A 324 13.83 -5.77 -15.45
CA HIS A 324 14.93 -6.74 -15.47
C HIS A 324 14.95 -7.55 -14.18
N LEU A 325 14.86 -6.87 -13.02
CA LEU A 325 14.78 -7.53 -11.71
C LEU A 325 13.58 -8.49 -11.58
N TRP A 326 12.44 -8.13 -12.16
CA TRP A 326 11.23 -8.95 -12.12
C TRP A 326 11.38 -10.23 -12.94
N LEU A 327 11.83 -10.08 -14.19
CA LEU A 327 11.88 -11.16 -15.17
C LEU A 327 13.13 -12.02 -15.04
N ASP A 328 14.28 -11.41 -14.77
CA ASP A 328 15.60 -12.04 -14.85
C ASP A 328 16.53 -11.63 -13.70
N GLY A 329 15.96 -11.21 -12.57
CA GLY A 329 16.71 -10.49 -11.52
C GLY A 329 17.85 -11.22 -10.82
N PHE A 330 18.07 -12.52 -11.08
CA PHE A 330 19.23 -13.24 -10.55
C PHE A 330 20.43 -13.22 -11.50
N ASP A 331 20.21 -12.87 -12.77
CA ASP A 331 21.23 -12.71 -13.78
C ASP A 331 21.46 -11.20 -14.03
N PRO A 332 22.70 -10.69 -13.87
CA PRO A 332 22.96 -9.27 -14.03
C PRO A 332 22.86 -8.87 -15.52
N PRO A 333 22.37 -7.67 -15.83
CA PRO A 333 22.39 -7.16 -17.19
C PRO A 333 23.84 -6.93 -17.67
N SER A 334 24.05 -6.91 -18.98
CA SER A 334 25.37 -6.59 -19.55
C SER A 334 25.92 -5.26 -19.02
N PRO A 335 27.19 -5.17 -18.60
CA PRO A 335 27.78 -3.92 -18.10
C PRO A 335 27.73 -2.76 -19.09
N GLU A 336 27.62 -3.05 -20.39
CA GLU A 336 27.62 -2.03 -21.44
C GLU A 336 26.23 -1.45 -21.73
N ILE A 337 25.17 -2.03 -21.16
CA ILE A 337 23.80 -1.57 -21.45
C ILE A 337 23.59 -0.16 -20.88
N SER A 338 22.99 0.72 -21.68
CA SER A 338 22.92 2.17 -21.43
C SER A 338 22.32 2.55 -20.07
N TRP A 339 21.36 1.78 -19.57
CA TRP A 339 20.67 2.03 -18.31
C TRP A 339 21.36 1.44 -17.07
N TRP A 340 22.33 0.54 -17.22
CA TRP A 340 23.08 -0.08 -16.11
C TRP A 340 24.52 0.43 -16.02
N LYS A 341 25.15 0.71 -17.16
CA LYS A 341 26.55 1.11 -17.28
C LYS A 341 26.99 2.16 -16.26
N LYS A 342 26.18 3.21 -16.09
CA LYS A 342 26.46 4.28 -15.12
C LYS A 342 26.55 3.77 -13.68
N ASP A 343 25.62 2.90 -13.26
CA ASP A 343 25.58 2.38 -11.90
C ASP A 343 26.71 1.36 -11.66
N TYR A 344 27.06 0.59 -12.69
CA TYR A 344 28.21 -0.31 -12.70
C TYR A 344 29.54 0.46 -12.58
N ASP A 345 29.78 1.46 -13.44
CA ASP A 345 30.98 2.28 -13.43
C ASP A 345 31.12 3.06 -12.10
N GLU A 346 30.00 3.55 -11.56
CA GLU A 346 29.99 4.19 -10.25
C GLU A 346 30.39 3.20 -9.13
N ALA A 347 29.93 1.95 -9.17
CA ALA A 347 30.35 0.94 -8.21
C ALA A 347 31.85 0.64 -8.30
N LEU A 348 32.40 0.50 -9.51
CA LEU A 348 33.84 0.32 -9.73
C LEU A 348 34.67 1.52 -9.27
N SER A 349 34.13 2.74 -9.37
CA SER A 349 34.82 3.94 -8.89
C SER A 349 34.91 4.02 -7.35
N ARG A 350 34.00 3.36 -6.63
CA ARG A 350 33.96 3.34 -5.16
C ARG A 350 34.92 2.32 -4.55
N ASP A 351 35.17 1.21 -5.24
CA ASP A 351 36.11 0.17 -4.79
C ASP A 351 37.17 -0.11 -5.87
N PRO A 352 38.39 0.44 -5.72
CA PRO A 352 39.49 0.21 -6.65
C PRO A 352 39.82 -1.27 -6.89
N ARG A 353 39.58 -2.14 -5.90
CA ARG A 353 39.84 -3.60 -6.02
C ARG A 353 38.88 -4.25 -7.00
N MET A 354 37.61 -3.88 -6.98
CA MET A 354 36.61 -4.39 -7.93
C MET A 354 36.97 -4.02 -9.37
N ARG A 355 37.52 -2.82 -9.56
CA ARG A 355 38.00 -2.36 -10.87
C ARG A 355 39.17 -3.20 -11.36
N GLU A 356 40.19 -3.41 -10.53
CA GLU A 356 41.34 -4.26 -10.88
C GLU A 356 40.88 -5.68 -11.24
N LEU A 357 39.95 -6.27 -10.47
CA LEU A 357 39.39 -7.59 -10.75
C LEU A 357 38.64 -7.63 -12.08
N ALA A 358 37.84 -6.61 -12.38
CA ALA A 358 37.08 -6.52 -13.63
C ALA A 358 37.99 -6.38 -14.87
N GLU A 359 39.17 -5.78 -14.73
CA GLU A 359 40.14 -5.60 -15.82
C GLU A 359 40.98 -6.86 -16.10
N GLN A 360 41.05 -7.83 -15.17
CA GLN A 360 41.88 -9.04 -15.32
C GLN A 360 41.40 -10.01 -16.41
N SER A 361 40.09 -10.23 -16.52
CA SER A 361 39.52 -11.13 -17.53
C SER A 361 38.03 -10.89 -17.76
N PRO A 362 37.46 -11.30 -18.92
CA PRO A 362 36.03 -11.22 -19.16
C PRO A 362 35.18 -12.00 -18.14
N ALA A 363 35.69 -13.14 -17.66
CA ALA A 363 35.01 -13.94 -16.64
C ALA A 363 34.97 -13.20 -15.29
N MET A 364 36.08 -12.58 -14.88
CA MET A 364 36.13 -11.79 -13.65
C MET A 364 35.26 -10.53 -13.76
N ARG A 365 35.22 -9.88 -14.93
CA ARG A 365 34.31 -8.76 -15.20
C ARG A 365 32.85 -9.16 -14.97
N ASN A 366 32.45 -10.34 -15.43
CA ASN A 366 31.11 -10.86 -15.21
C ASN A 366 30.85 -11.16 -13.73
N SER A 367 31.79 -11.78 -13.02
CA SER A 367 31.66 -12.02 -11.57
C SER A 367 31.49 -10.71 -10.80
N VAL A 368 32.32 -9.70 -11.08
CA VAL A 368 32.20 -8.37 -10.46
C VAL A 368 30.85 -7.74 -10.79
N ASN A 369 30.34 -7.91 -12.01
CA ASN A 369 29.01 -7.41 -12.39
C ASN A 369 27.87 -8.11 -11.63
N VAL A 370 27.98 -9.42 -11.37
CA VAL A 370 27.05 -10.16 -10.50
C VAL A 370 27.06 -9.53 -9.11
N ASP A 371 28.25 -9.35 -8.52
CA ASP A 371 28.39 -8.80 -7.16
C ASP A 371 27.79 -7.39 -7.08
N VAL A 372 28.13 -6.51 -8.03
CA VAL A 372 27.60 -5.14 -8.10
C VAL A 372 26.07 -5.13 -8.26
N TRP A 373 25.52 -6.01 -9.10
CA TRP A 373 24.07 -6.13 -9.29
C TRP A 373 23.35 -6.57 -8.02
N PHE A 374 23.90 -7.58 -7.33
CA PHE A 374 23.35 -8.05 -6.07
C PHE A 374 23.40 -6.96 -5.01
N ASP A 375 24.56 -6.34 -4.79
CA ASP A 375 24.76 -5.34 -3.74
C ASP A 375 23.90 -4.09 -3.95
N ARG A 376 23.72 -3.65 -5.21
CA ARG A 376 22.97 -2.43 -5.52
C ARG A 376 21.46 -2.64 -5.63
N VAL A 377 21.01 -3.77 -6.22
CA VAL A 377 19.63 -3.91 -6.69
C VAL A 377 18.96 -5.18 -6.18
N ALA A 378 19.59 -6.35 -6.34
CA ALA A 378 18.90 -7.64 -6.17
C ALA A 378 18.89 -8.17 -4.72
N PHE A 379 19.79 -7.71 -3.85
CA PHE A 379 19.93 -8.26 -2.48
C PHE A 379 18.63 -8.18 -1.67
N GLN A 380 18.03 -7.00 -1.56
CA GLN A 380 16.83 -6.79 -0.74
C GLN A 380 15.62 -7.61 -1.24
N PRO A 381 15.27 -7.60 -2.54
CA PRO A 381 14.28 -8.51 -3.14
C PRO A 381 14.56 -9.99 -2.89
N ALA A 382 15.81 -10.42 -3.06
CA ALA A 382 16.18 -11.83 -2.91
C ALA A 382 15.95 -12.31 -1.47
N GLN A 383 16.37 -11.53 -0.47
CA GLN A 383 16.14 -11.84 0.94
C GLN A 383 14.65 -11.94 1.28
N ALA A 384 13.81 -11.10 0.68
CA ALA A 384 12.36 -11.18 0.88
C ALA A 384 11.75 -12.48 0.34
N VAL A 385 12.17 -12.91 -0.86
CA VAL A 385 11.71 -14.18 -1.45
C VAL A 385 12.16 -15.37 -0.61
N PHE A 386 13.42 -15.36 -0.14
CA PHE A 386 13.92 -16.40 0.78
C PHE A 386 13.14 -16.42 2.11
N GLY A 387 12.84 -15.25 2.67
CA GLY A 387 12.01 -15.12 3.88
C GLY A 387 10.64 -15.77 3.71
N ILE A 388 9.93 -15.43 2.64
CA ILE A 388 8.61 -16.02 2.31
C ILE A 388 8.70 -17.53 2.13
N ALA A 389 9.66 -18.01 1.33
CA ALA A 389 9.86 -19.44 1.10
C ALA A 389 10.13 -20.19 2.41
N SER A 390 10.86 -19.56 3.32
CA SER A 390 11.22 -20.17 4.60
C SER A 390 10.06 -20.27 5.61
N GLY A 391 9.02 -19.44 5.45
CA GLY A 391 7.83 -19.45 6.29
C GLY A 391 6.92 -20.66 6.06
N LYS A 392 7.00 -21.35 4.92
CA LYS A 392 6.11 -22.50 4.61
C LYS A 392 4.62 -22.15 4.87
N THR A 393 3.82 -23.10 5.36
CA THR A 393 2.38 -22.91 5.61
C THR A 393 2.07 -22.16 6.91
N THR A 394 2.79 -22.45 7.99
CA THR A 394 2.49 -21.98 9.36
C THR A 394 3.50 -20.99 9.92
N GLY A 395 4.57 -20.70 9.20
CA GLY A 395 5.64 -19.79 9.61
C GLY A 395 6.76 -20.49 10.37
N ARG A 396 7.83 -19.74 10.60
CA ARG A 396 8.89 -20.14 11.55
C ARG A 396 8.50 -19.96 13.01
N GLY A 397 7.41 -19.23 13.28
CA GLY A 397 6.98 -18.80 14.60
C GLY A 397 7.36 -17.33 14.86
N LEU A 398 6.50 -16.62 15.58
CA LEU A 398 6.69 -15.19 15.89
C LEU A 398 8.02 -14.96 16.61
N GLY A 399 8.84 -14.05 16.08
CA GLY A 399 10.18 -13.74 16.59
C GLY A 399 11.25 -14.81 16.36
N LEU A 400 10.91 -15.96 15.75
CA LEU A 400 11.84 -17.05 15.43
C LEU A 400 12.37 -16.99 13.98
N GLY A 401 11.78 -16.14 13.12
CA GLY A 401 12.31 -15.84 11.79
C GLY A 401 13.51 -14.89 11.83
N PHE A 402 14.05 -14.51 10.69
CA PHE A 402 15.11 -13.51 10.55
C PHE A 402 14.70 -12.34 9.63
N PRO A 403 13.53 -11.71 9.84
CA PRO A 403 13.05 -10.63 8.98
C PRO A 403 14.03 -9.45 8.94
N GLU A 404 14.84 -9.26 9.99
CA GLU A 404 15.85 -8.22 10.03
C GLU A 404 16.95 -8.38 8.97
N VAL A 405 17.09 -9.54 8.31
CA VAL A 405 18.02 -9.76 7.18
C VAL A 405 17.61 -8.92 5.97
N ILE A 406 16.31 -8.71 5.79
CA ILE A 406 15.78 -7.79 4.78
C ILE A 406 16.12 -6.35 5.21
N PRO A 407 16.90 -5.58 4.41
CA PRO A 407 17.40 -4.27 4.82
C PRO A 407 16.32 -3.29 5.31
N VAL A 408 15.16 -3.29 4.66
CA VAL A 408 14.00 -2.42 5.00
C VAL A 408 12.73 -3.26 5.14
N ALA A 409 12.78 -4.25 6.03
CA ALA A 409 11.67 -5.18 6.28
C ALA A 409 10.39 -4.49 6.79
N ASP A 410 10.54 -3.41 7.56
CA ASP A 410 9.47 -2.71 8.25
C ASP A 410 8.64 -1.80 7.35
N SER A 411 9.17 -1.41 6.19
CA SER A 411 8.50 -0.52 5.23
C SER A 411 7.88 -1.31 4.08
N ASP A 412 8.50 -1.34 2.91
CA ASP A 412 7.96 -1.89 1.68
C ASP A 412 7.98 -3.43 1.62
N TYR A 413 8.70 -4.12 2.53
CA TYR A 413 8.80 -5.59 2.58
C TYR A 413 8.12 -6.25 3.77
N ILE A 414 7.21 -5.53 4.45
CA ILE A 414 6.56 -6.03 5.67
C ILE A 414 5.78 -7.33 5.42
N TYR A 415 5.20 -7.49 4.23
CA TYR A 415 4.51 -8.73 3.86
C TYR A 415 5.46 -9.95 3.86
N ALA A 416 6.72 -9.78 3.43
CA ALA A 416 7.71 -10.85 3.45
C ALA A 416 8.10 -11.23 4.89
N ALA A 417 8.29 -10.22 5.75
CA ALA A 417 8.58 -10.44 7.17
C ALA A 417 7.45 -11.18 7.89
N VAL A 418 6.19 -10.77 7.67
CA VAL A 418 5.02 -11.46 8.23
C VAL A 418 4.91 -12.88 7.67
N SER A 419 5.12 -13.06 6.37
CA SER A 419 5.05 -14.38 5.73
C SER A 419 6.18 -15.31 6.20
N GLU A 420 7.35 -14.80 6.57
CA GLU A 420 8.42 -15.60 7.16
C GLU A 420 8.03 -16.14 8.55
N GLU A 421 7.52 -15.28 9.42
CA GLU A 421 7.23 -15.65 10.81
C GLU A 421 5.91 -16.40 10.97
N MET A 422 4.89 -16.03 10.20
CA MET A 422 3.53 -16.59 10.28
C MET A 422 3.15 -17.49 9.09
N GLY A 423 4.03 -17.62 8.10
CA GLY A 423 3.83 -18.48 6.94
C GLY A 423 2.76 -17.95 5.99
N LEU A 424 2.29 -18.85 5.12
CA LEU A 424 1.15 -18.62 4.24
C LEU A 424 -0.09 -18.16 5.00
N ALA A 425 -0.34 -18.69 6.21
CA ALA A 425 -1.48 -18.29 7.04
C ALA A 425 -1.45 -16.80 7.38
N GLY A 426 -0.31 -16.26 7.80
CA GLY A 426 -0.15 -14.82 8.08
C GLY A 426 -0.34 -13.95 6.84
N GLY A 427 0.24 -14.35 5.71
CA GLY A 427 0.05 -13.66 4.43
C GLY A 427 -1.43 -13.64 4.00
N LEU A 428 -2.13 -14.77 4.15
CA LEU A 428 -3.55 -14.87 3.80
C LEU A 428 -4.44 -14.00 4.68
N ILE A 429 -4.15 -13.87 5.98
CA ILE A 429 -4.88 -12.96 6.87
C ILE A 429 -4.83 -11.52 6.37
N ILE A 430 -3.64 -11.06 5.95
CA ILE A 430 -3.47 -9.72 5.36
C ILE A 430 -4.30 -9.58 4.08
N ILE A 431 -4.23 -10.55 3.17
CA ILE A 431 -4.99 -10.54 1.93
C ILE A 431 -6.50 -10.51 2.19
N LEU A 432 -6.98 -11.33 3.13
CA LEU A 432 -8.39 -11.37 3.50
C LEU A 432 -8.88 -10.04 4.10
N ALA A 433 -8.08 -9.42 4.97
CA ALA A 433 -8.40 -8.10 5.52
C ALA A 433 -8.52 -7.04 4.42
N LEU A 434 -7.64 -7.08 3.41
CA LEU A 434 -7.70 -6.20 2.26
C LEU A 434 -8.92 -6.47 1.38
N ILE A 435 -9.29 -7.74 1.16
CA ILE A 435 -10.50 -8.10 0.42
C ILE A 435 -11.75 -7.57 1.13
N ILE A 436 -11.83 -7.72 2.45
CA ILE A 436 -12.94 -7.20 3.26
C ILE A 436 -13.01 -5.67 3.14
N PHE A 437 -11.86 -4.98 3.26
CA PHE A 437 -11.78 -3.54 3.10
C PHE A 437 -12.26 -3.08 1.72
N VAL A 438 -11.77 -3.71 0.65
CA VAL A 438 -12.15 -3.38 -0.73
C VAL A 438 -13.64 -3.66 -0.96
N SER A 439 -14.15 -4.78 -0.47
CA SER A 439 -15.58 -5.11 -0.54
C SER A 439 -16.44 -4.07 0.18
N ALA A 440 -16.03 -3.61 1.36
CA ALA A 440 -16.75 -2.57 2.09
C ALA A 440 -16.76 -1.24 1.32
N GLY A 441 -15.60 -0.83 0.78
CA GLY A 441 -15.50 0.39 -0.02
C GLY A 441 -16.30 0.36 -1.33
N VAL A 442 -16.32 -0.79 -2.02
CA VAL A 442 -17.18 -1.01 -3.20
C VAL A 442 -18.65 -0.92 -2.81
N ARG A 443 -19.06 -1.51 -1.69
CA ARG A 443 -20.44 -1.39 -1.19
C ARG A 443 -20.80 0.08 -0.92
N THR A 444 -19.92 0.84 -0.28
CA THR A 444 -20.11 2.29 -0.09
C THR A 444 -20.28 3.04 -1.42
N ALA A 445 -19.54 2.67 -2.48
CA ALA A 445 -19.73 3.26 -3.80
C ALA A 445 -21.08 2.90 -4.43
N LEU A 446 -21.54 1.65 -4.26
CA LEU A 446 -22.83 1.18 -4.79
C LEU A 446 -24.03 1.87 -4.11
N ASP A 447 -23.95 2.04 -2.79
CA ASP A 447 -25.01 2.66 -1.97
C ASP A 447 -25.09 4.19 -2.15
N ALA A 448 -24.09 4.81 -2.80
CA ALA A 448 -24.03 6.24 -3.01
C ALA A 448 -25.11 6.73 -3.99
N ARG A 449 -25.86 7.76 -3.56
CA ARG A 449 -26.94 8.39 -4.36
C ARG A 449 -26.43 9.31 -5.44
N ASP A 450 -25.42 10.12 -5.13
CA ASP A 450 -24.83 11.04 -6.08
C ASP A 450 -23.60 10.43 -6.77
N MET A 451 -23.35 10.88 -8.01
CA MET A 451 -22.25 10.35 -8.83
C MET A 451 -20.87 10.73 -8.28
N PHE A 452 -20.74 11.88 -7.63
CA PHE A 452 -19.46 12.34 -7.11
C PHE A 452 -19.00 11.46 -5.95
N THR A 453 -19.86 11.24 -4.95
CA THR A 453 -19.60 10.33 -3.82
C THR A 453 -19.36 8.91 -4.29
N LYS A 454 -20.10 8.44 -5.31
CA LYS A 454 -19.88 7.13 -5.94
C LYS A 454 -18.47 7.00 -6.52
N LEU A 455 -18.04 7.96 -7.34
CA LEU A 455 -16.72 7.95 -7.97
C LEU A 455 -15.59 8.15 -6.95
N CYS A 456 -15.78 9.02 -5.97
CA CYS A 456 -14.82 9.20 -4.88
C CYS A 456 -14.65 7.91 -4.06
N SER A 457 -15.76 7.26 -3.67
CA SER A 457 -15.72 6.00 -2.93
C SER A 457 -14.98 4.92 -3.72
N ALA A 458 -15.39 4.69 -4.98
CA ALA A 458 -14.76 3.71 -5.86
C ALA A 458 -13.25 3.99 -6.05
N GLY A 459 -12.89 5.26 -6.23
CA GLY A 459 -11.50 5.67 -6.39
C GLY A 459 -10.62 5.46 -5.17
N LEU A 460 -11.12 5.85 -3.99
CA LEU A 460 -10.36 5.75 -2.74
C LEU A 460 -10.12 4.28 -2.41
N THR A 461 -11.14 3.45 -2.63
CA THR A 461 -11.03 1.99 -2.54
C THR A 461 -10.04 1.43 -3.55
N ALA A 462 -10.09 1.89 -4.80
CA ALA A 462 -9.16 1.47 -5.84
C ALA A 462 -7.71 1.83 -5.51
N PHE A 463 -7.43 3.03 -4.99
CA PHE A 463 -6.08 3.40 -4.58
C PHE A 463 -5.50 2.44 -3.54
N ILE A 464 -6.26 2.14 -2.48
CA ILE A 464 -5.82 1.22 -1.43
C ILE A 464 -5.66 -0.20 -2.00
N GLY A 465 -6.62 -0.67 -2.80
CA GLY A 465 -6.60 -1.99 -3.41
C GLY A 465 -5.42 -2.19 -4.37
N PHE A 466 -5.21 -1.27 -5.32
CA PHE A 466 -4.09 -1.34 -6.26
C PHE A 466 -2.74 -1.14 -5.57
N GLN A 467 -2.65 -0.28 -4.56
CA GLN A 467 -1.41 -0.11 -3.79
C GLN A 467 -1.03 -1.41 -3.07
N ALA A 468 -2.01 -2.09 -2.46
CA ALA A 468 -1.77 -3.38 -1.83
C ALA A 468 -1.42 -4.48 -2.86
N LEU A 469 -2.14 -4.53 -3.99
CA LEU A 469 -1.89 -5.48 -5.07
C LEU A 469 -0.49 -5.33 -5.65
N VAL A 470 -0.05 -4.11 -5.94
CA VAL A 470 1.27 -3.82 -6.51
C VAL A 470 2.38 -4.08 -5.48
N ASN A 471 2.14 -3.81 -4.19
CA ASN A 471 3.11 -4.14 -3.13
C ASN A 471 3.28 -5.67 -2.99
N ILE A 472 2.17 -6.39 -2.71
CA ILE A 472 2.21 -7.84 -2.49
C ILE A 472 2.67 -8.55 -3.76
N GLY A 473 2.14 -8.17 -4.92
CA GLY A 473 2.54 -8.70 -6.22
C GLY A 473 4.01 -8.46 -6.54
N GLY A 474 4.54 -7.29 -6.17
CA GLY A 474 5.97 -7.00 -6.27
C GLY A 474 6.79 -7.97 -5.42
N ILE A 475 6.45 -8.10 -4.14
CA ILE A 475 7.14 -8.95 -3.15
C ILE A 475 7.13 -10.43 -3.55
N THR A 476 6.02 -10.91 -4.10
CA THR A 476 5.89 -12.31 -4.57
C THR A 476 6.42 -12.51 -5.99
N ARG A 477 6.98 -11.46 -6.63
CA ARG A 477 7.41 -11.44 -8.04
C ARG A 477 6.29 -11.74 -9.05
N ALA A 478 5.03 -11.62 -8.66
CA ALA A 478 3.90 -11.66 -9.60
C ALA A 478 3.80 -10.39 -10.46
N LEU A 479 4.30 -9.26 -9.93
CA LEU A 479 4.39 -7.96 -10.60
C LEU A 479 5.81 -7.39 -10.45
N PRO A 480 6.20 -6.38 -11.25
CA PRO A 480 7.47 -5.70 -11.07
C PRO A 480 7.59 -5.07 -9.68
N MET A 481 8.78 -5.14 -9.09
CA MET A 481 9.02 -4.55 -7.77
C MET A 481 8.99 -3.02 -7.84
N THR A 482 8.18 -2.37 -7.00
CA THR A 482 7.97 -0.93 -7.09
C THR A 482 8.38 -0.14 -5.85
N GLY A 483 8.53 -0.80 -4.70
CA GLY A 483 8.94 -0.15 -3.44
C GLY A 483 7.87 0.76 -2.82
N ILE A 484 6.59 0.56 -3.17
CA ILE A 484 5.46 1.23 -2.50
C ILE A 484 5.12 0.50 -1.21
N THR A 485 4.55 1.22 -0.24
CA THR A 485 4.15 0.66 1.06
C THR A 485 2.82 -0.09 0.99
N LEU A 486 2.68 -1.13 1.82
CA LEU A 486 1.42 -1.82 2.05
C LEU A 486 0.50 -0.96 2.94
N PRO A 487 -0.71 -0.58 2.49
CA PRO A 487 -1.61 0.26 3.27
C PRO A 487 -1.91 -0.34 4.65
N PHE A 488 -1.93 0.50 5.68
CA PHE A 488 -2.22 0.16 7.09
C PHE A 488 -1.24 -0.79 7.80
N VAL A 489 -0.36 -1.50 7.07
CA VAL A 489 0.55 -2.49 7.63
C VAL A 489 1.99 -1.99 7.66
N SER A 490 2.47 -1.39 6.56
CA SER A 490 3.85 -0.91 6.44
C SER A 490 4.11 0.30 7.33
N HIS A 491 5.34 0.40 7.85
CA HIS A 491 5.85 1.61 8.47
C HIS A 491 6.21 2.65 7.40
N GLY A 492 5.17 3.30 6.85
CA GLY A 492 5.28 4.41 5.90
C GLY A 492 4.68 5.68 6.51
N GLY A 493 5.51 6.68 6.85
CA GLY A 493 5.06 7.87 7.57
C GLY A 493 3.86 8.56 6.94
N PHE A 494 4.04 9.13 5.75
CA PHE A 494 2.95 9.82 5.04
C PHE A 494 1.93 8.86 4.40
N SER A 495 2.37 7.68 3.97
CA SER A 495 1.45 6.70 3.36
C SER A 495 0.41 6.20 4.36
N LEU A 496 0.79 6.01 5.64
CA LEU A 496 -0.16 5.67 6.70
C LEU A 496 -1.16 6.81 6.93
N MET A 497 -0.67 8.05 7.03
CA MET A 497 -1.51 9.24 7.22
C MET A 497 -2.53 9.39 6.08
N THR A 498 -2.08 9.27 4.82
CA THR A 498 -2.96 9.32 3.65
C THR A 498 -3.95 8.15 3.66
N SER A 499 -3.53 6.93 4.01
CA SER A 499 -4.41 5.77 4.10
C SER A 499 -5.53 5.97 5.13
N PHE A 500 -5.21 6.52 6.30
CA PHE A 500 -6.19 6.87 7.32
C PHE A 500 -7.10 8.03 6.90
N ALA A 501 -6.59 9.04 6.18
CA ALA A 501 -7.43 10.09 5.60
C ALA A 501 -8.45 9.50 4.61
N MET A 502 -8.00 8.62 3.69
CA MET A 502 -8.88 7.93 2.74
C MET A 502 -9.93 7.07 3.44
N LEU A 503 -9.55 6.36 4.51
CA LEU A 503 -10.48 5.60 5.36
C LEU A 503 -11.51 6.54 6.04
N GLY A 504 -11.09 7.70 6.54
CA GLY A 504 -12.00 8.69 7.13
C GLY A 504 -13.03 9.23 6.14
N MET A 505 -12.61 9.47 4.89
CA MET A 505 -13.52 9.86 3.81
C MET A 505 -14.53 8.74 3.48
N LEU A 506 -14.06 7.49 3.32
CA LEU A 506 -14.94 6.35 3.04
C LEU A 506 -15.96 6.12 4.15
N MET A 507 -15.55 6.24 5.41
CA MET A 507 -16.46 6.14 6.57
C MET A 507 -17.51 7.25 6.56
N ALA A 508 -17.12 8.49 6.21
CA ALA A 508 -18.06 9.59 6.09
C ALA A 508 -19.09 9.37 4.96
N PHE A 509 -18.65 8.84 3.81
CA PHE A 509 -19.54 8.50 2.71
C PHE A 509 -20.51 7.37 3.08
N SER A 510 -20.01 6.32 3.74
CA SER A 510 -20.83 5.23 4.25
C SER A 510 -21.90 5.72 5.23
N HIS A 511 -21.52 6.59 6.17
CA HIS A 511 -22.43 7.21 7.13
C HIS A 511 -23.55 8.00 6.43
N ARG A 512 -23.20 8.77 5.41
CA ARG A 512 -24.16 9.55 4.62
C ARG A 512 -25.11 8.68 3.80
N ASN A 513 -24.61 7.63 3.17
CA ASN A 513 -25.45 6.70 2.43
C ASN A 513 -26.49 6.05 3.35
N ALA A 514 -26.08 5.62 4.55
CA ALA A 514 -27.00 5.05 5.55
C ALA A 514 -28.06 6.07 5.99
N HIS A 515 -27.65 7.33 6.22
CA HIS A 515 -28.53 8.43 6.55
C HIS A 515 -29.59 8.68 5.47
N ASP A 516 -29.18 8.71 4.22
CA ASP A 516 -30.05 8.95 3.08
C ASP A 516 -31.06 7.81 2.87
N LEU A 517 -30.63 6.57 3.05
CA LEU A 517 -31.51 5.39 3.02
C LEU A 517 -32.60 5.48 4.09
N GLN A 518 -32.25 5.89 5.32
CA GLN A 518 -33.23 6.10 6.40
C GLN A 518 -34.23 7.20 6.05
N LEU A 519 -33.77 8.32 5.47
CA LEU A 519 -34.67 9.40 5.05
C LEU A 519 -35.65 8.97 3.97
N ALA A 520 -35.22 8.16 2.99
CA ALA A 520 -36.12 7.63 1.98
C ALA A 520 -37.15 6.66 2.57
N ALA A 521 -36.76 5.83 3.54
CA ALA A 521 -37.68 4.92 4.22
C ALA A 521 -38.78 5.66 5.02
N ARG A 522 -38.48 6.87 5.53
CA ARG A 522 -39.42 7.71 6.28
C ARG A 522 -40.41 8.48 5.41
N THR A 523 -40.14 8.60 4.11
CA THR A 523 -40.96 9.38 3.19
C THR A 523 -41.75 8.40 2.32
N PRO A 524 -42.91 7.88 2.78
CA PRO A 524 -43.73 7.04 1.93
C PRO A 524 -44.12 7.86 0.70
N VAL A 525 -43.82 7.34 -0.49
CA VAL A 525 -44.39 7.86 -1.73
C VAL A 525 -45.90 7.78 -1.54
N ARG A 526 -46.54 8.94 -1.36
CA ARG A 526 -47.99 9.06 -1.33
C ARG A 526 -48.45 8.84 -2.77
N ILE A 527 -48.61 7.57 -3.15
CA ILE A 527 -49.43 7.23 -4.31
C ILE A 527 -50.84 7.62 -3.86
N ALA A 528 -51.27 8.82 -4.27
CA ALA A 528 -52.67 9.18 -4.13
C ALA A 528 -53.47 8.11 -4.90
N PRO A 529 -54.43 7.43 -4.26
CA PRO A 529 -55.37 6.60 -4.99
C PRO A 529 -56.18 7.53 -5.90
N ASP A 530 -56.30 7.14 -7.16
CA ASP A 530 -57.31 7.61 -8.10
C ASP A 530 -57.21 9.08 -8.56
N GLU A 531 -56.31 9.33 -9.53
CA GLU A 531 -56.61 10.33 -10.56
C GLU A 531 -56.65 9.59 -11.91
N PRO A 532 -57.82 9.48 -12.56
CA PRO A 532 -57.92 8.78 -13.84
C PRO A 532 -57.06 9.50 -14.88
N ILE A 533 -56.24 8.73 -15.59
CA ILE A 533 -55.45 9.18 -16.73
C ILE A 533 -56.42 9.83 -17.72
N LYS A 534 -56.44 11.16 -17.80
CA LYS A 534 -57.16 11.86 -18.86
C LYS A 534 -56.49 11.48 -20.18
N ALA A 535 -57.25 10.78 -21.03
CA ALA A 535 -56.85 10.55 -22.41
C ALA A 535 -56.61 11.91 -23.09
N PRO A 536 -55.57 12.04 -23.93
CA PRO A 536 -55.35 13.27 -24.67
C PRO A 536 -56.55 13.53 -25.58
N GLU A 537 -57.16 14.71 -25.45
CA GLU A 537 -58.20 15.18 -26.36
C GLU A 537 -57.63 15.18 -27.78
N ALA A 538 -58.29 14.43 -28.67
CA ALA A 538 -58.00 14.46 -30.08
C ALA A 538 -58.28 15.88 -30.59
N VAL A 539 -57.22 16.56 -31.04
CA VAL A 539 -57.34 17.79 -31.81
C VAL A 539 -58.04 17.43 -33.11
N GLN A 540 -59.29 17.90 -33.28
CA GLN A 540 -60.04 17.87 -34.53
C GLN A 540 -59.56 18.95 -35.49
#